data_AF-A0A4S3B888-F1
#
_entry.id   AF-A0A4S3B888-F1
#
_cell.length_a   1.000
_cell.length_b   1.000
_cell.length_c   1.000
_cell.angle_alpha   90.00
_cell.angle_beta   90.00
_cell.angle_gamma   90.00
#
_symmetry.space_group_name_H-M   'P 1'
#
loop_
_entity.id
_entity.type
_entity.pdbx_description
1 polymer ?
#
loop_
_entity_poly.entity_id
_entity_poly.type
_entity_poly.pdbx_seq_one_letter_code
_entity_poly.pdbx_strand_id
1 'polypeptide(L)'
;MLSETMVAGTVILNKQNGDKEFLVKEDHGKFNFLTVTIDSEFTSLACILKELKTFVQLNTREMELEELTNLTIGTDSMPLFVFSLDEEESNALPDSFYWKKPSTIRDEVLEKITVSGVPFFS
;
A
#
# COMPACT_ATOMS: atom_id res chain seq x y z
N MET A 1 -7.81 -23.52 12.46
CA MET A 1 -8.24 -22.24 11.88
C MET A 1 -7.35 -22.00 10.69
N LEU A 2 -7.90 -21.85 9.49
CA LEU A 2 -7.12 -21.42 8.33
C LEU A 2 -6.78 -19.96 8.58
N SER A 3 -5.53 -19.67 8.93
CA SER A 3 -5.02 -18.30 8.89
C SER A 3 -5.11 -17.85 7.44
N GLU A 4 -6.05 -16.96 7.13
CA GLU A 4 -6.09 -16.34 5.81
C GLU A 4 -4.79 -15.57 5.62
N THR A 5 -3.95 -16.03 4.69
CA THR A 5 -2.68 -15.36 4.42
C THR A 5 -3.02 -14.04 3.72
N MET A 6 -2.70 -12.92 4.37
CA MET A 6 -2.92 -11.59 3.81
C MET A 6 -1.65 -11.04 3.16
N VAL A 7 -1.83 -10.07 2.28
CA VAL A 7 -0.77 -9.26 1.70
C VAL A 7 -1.19 -7.79 1.78
N ALA A 8 -0.23 -6.92 2.08
CA ALA A 8 -0.41 -5.47 2.07
C ALA A 8 0.23 -4.82 0.83
N GLY A 9 -0.26 -3.65 0.47
CA GLY A 9 0.22 -2.85 -0.65
C GLY A 9 0.09 -1.35 -0.41
N THR A 10 1.03 -0.59 -0.96
CA THR A 10 0.94 0.87 -1.12
C THR A 10 1.56 1.28 -2.44
N VAL A 11 1.16 2.45 -2.95
CA VAL A 11 1.76 3.07 -4.13
C VAL A 11 2.32 4.43 -3.72
N ILE A 12 3.53 4.75 -4.10
CA ILE A 12 4.16 6.05 -3.99
C ILE A 12 3.84 6.81 -5.28
N LEU A 13 3.06 7.88 -5.17
CA LEU A 13 2.85 8.81 -6.26
C LEU A 13 3.98 9.85 -6.27
N ASN A 14 4.81 9.82 -7.31
CA ASN A 14 5.82 10.84 -7.56
C ASN A 14 5.14 12.02 -8.27
N LYS A 15 4.94 13.11 -7.53
CA LYS A 15 4.32 14.32 -8.10
C LYS A 15 5.28 15.06 -8.99
N GLN A 16 4.72 15.77 -9.98
CA GLN A 16 5.52 16.58 -10.91
C GLN A 16 6.27 17.72 -10.20
N ASN A 17 5.79 18.15 -9.03
CA ASN A 17 6.44 19.15 -8.19
C ASN A 17 7.58 18.59 -7.32
N GLY A 18 7.88 17.29 -7.42
CA GLY A 18 8.92 16.60 -6.64
C GLY A 18 8.45 16.07 -5.28
N ASP A 19 7.21 16.35 -4.87
CA ASP A 19 6.63 15.76 -3.67
C ASP A 19 6.28 14.28 -3.87
N LYS A 20 6.15 13.56 -2.77
CA LYS A 20 5.65 12.19 -2.76
C LYS A 20 4.36 12.09 -1.97
N GLU A 21 3.42 11.30 -2.46
CA GLU A 21 2.24 10.87 -1.71
C GLU A 21 2.12 9.35 -1.75
N PHE A 22 1.38 8.80 -0.80
CA PHE A 22 1.21 7.38 -0.60
C PHE A 22 -0.27 7.04 -0.69
N LEU A 23 -0.57 5.95 -1.40
CA LEU A 23 -1.90 5.39 -1.45
C LEU A 23 -2.24 4.77 -0.09
N VAL A 24 -3.32 5.23 0.51
CA VAL A 24 -3.91 4.62 1.70
C VAL A 24 -5.38 4.31 1.48
N LYS A 25 -5.87 3.33 2.24
CA LYS A 25 -7.29 3.05 2.36
C LYS A 25 -7.78 3.62 3.69
N GLU A 26 -8.88 4.35 3.66
CA GLU A 26 -9.61 4.73 4.86
C GLU A 26 -10.59 3.61 5.23
N ASP A 27 -10.51 3.17 6.48
CA ASP A 27 -11.47 2.26 7.08
C ASP A 27 -11.85 2.76 8.47
N HIS A 28 -13.15 2.97 8.70
CA HIS A 28 -13.71 3.49 9.95
C HIS A 28 -12.99 4.72 10.53
N GLY A 29 -12.64 5.69 9.67
CA GLY A 29 -11.97 6.94 10.07
C GLY A 29 -10.48 6.78 10.38
N LYS A 30 -9.84 5.69 9.94
CA LYS A 30 -8.41 5.45 10.08
C LYS A 30 -7.80 5.08 8.73
N PHE A 31 -6.63 5.64 8.43
CA PHE A 31 -5.86 5.23 7.27
C PHE A 31 -5.04 3.97 7.57
N ASN A 32 -5.01 3.06 6.61
CA ASN A 32 -4.19 1.86 6.59
C ASN A 32 -3.63 1.63 5.19
N PHE A 33 -2.62 0.77 5.07
CA PHE A 33 -2.25 0.23 3.76
C PHE A 33 -3.38 -0.64 3.18
N LEU A 34 -3.41 -0.77 1.86
CA LEU A 34 -4.33 -1.69 1.20
C LEU A 34 -3.98 -3.12 1.63
N THR A 35 -4.95 -3.89 2.10
CA THR A 35 -4.77 -5.30 2.48
C THR A 35 -5.72 -6.19 1.71
N VAL A 36 -5.22 -7.32 1.21
CA VAL A 36 -5.98 -8.28 0.42
C VAL A 36 -5.72 -9.69 0.93
N THR A 37 -6.77 -10.52 1.00
CA THR A 37 -6.64 -11.96 1.27
C THR A 37 -6.03 -12.64 0.04
N ILE A 38 -4.96 -13.41 0.24
CA ILE A 38 -4.31 -14.15 -0.84
C ILE A 38 -5.22 -15.29 -1.29
N ASP A 39 -5.61 -15.25 -2.55
CA ASP A 39 -6.28 -16.34 -3.22
C ASP A 39 -5.28 -17.46 -3.53
N SER A 40 -5.64 -18.72 -3.22
CA SER A 40 -4.80 -19.88 -3.47
C SER A 40 -4.43 -20.08 -4.95
N GLU A 41 -5.17 -19.48 -5.88
CA GLU A 41 -4.89 -19.56 -7.31
C GLU A 41 -3.85 -18.53 -7.79
N PHE A 42 -3.51 -17.52 -6.97
CA PHE A 42 -2.66 -16.40 -7.35
C PHE A 42 -1.49 -16.20 -6.39
N THR A 43 -0.41 -15.59 -6.88
CA THR A 43 0.66 -15.12 -5.99
C THR A 43 0.20 -13.89 -5.21
N SER A 44 0.83 -13.62 -4.06
CA SER A 44 0.56 -12.42 -3.26
C SER A 44 0.68 -11.13 -4.08
N LEU A 45 1.73 -11.05 -4.92
CA LEU A 45 1.94 -9.93 -5.85
C LEU A 45 0.77 -9.80 -6.85
N ALA A 46 0.32 -10.91 -7.45
CA ALA A 46 -0.78 -10.89 -8.39
C ALA A 46 -2.11 -10.45 -7.74
N CYS A 47 -2.34 -10.83 -6.46
CA CYS A 47 -3.50 -10.39 -5.70
C CYS A 47 -3.49 -8.86 -5.50
N ILE A 48 -2.38 -8.28 -5.05
CA ILE A 48 -2.26 -6.83 -4.86
C ILE A 48 -2.39 -6.08 -6.19
N LEU A 49 -1.71 -6.52 -7.26
CA LEU A 49 -1.80 -5.87 -8.56
C LEU A 49 -3.23 -5.92 -9.10
N LYS A 50 -3.94 -7.04 -8.92
CA LYS A 50 -5.35 -7.16 -9.31
C LYS A 50 -6.22 -6.17 -8.55
N GLU A 51 -5.99 -5.99 -7.25
CA GLU A 51 -6.73 -5.05 -6.41
C GLU A 51 -6.48 -3.59 -6.82
N LEU A 52 -5.21 -3.21 -6.98
CA LEU A 52 -4.80 -1.88 -7.44
C LEU A 52 -5.41 -1.54 -8.81
N LYS A 53 -5.46 -2.52 -9.72
CA LYS A 53 -6.06 -2.35 -11.05
C LYS A 53 -7.58 -2.24 -11.00
N THR A 54 -8.24 -3.11 -10.23
CA THR A 54 -9.69 -3.32 -10.35
C THR A 54 -10.48 -2.41 -9.42
N PHE A 55 -10.00 -2.25 -8.19
CA PHE A 55 -10.72 -1.50 -7.15
C PHE A 55 -10.15 -0.11 -6.92
N VAL A 56 -8.82 0.06 -7.02
CA VAL A 56 -8.19 1.39 -6.94
C VAL A 56 -8.15 2.08 -8.31
N GLN A 57 -8.34 1.31 -9.40
CA GLN A 57 -8.40 1.81 -10.79
C GLN A 57 -7.10 2.46 -11.27
N LEU A 58 -5.96 2.08 -10.71
CA LEU A 58 -4.66 2.58 -11.12
C LEU A 58 -4.11 1.80 -12.32
N ASN A 59 -3.31 2.46 -13.15
CA ASN A 59 -2.63 1.81 -14.27
C ASN A 59 -1.42 1.00 -13.79
N THR A 60 -1.66 -0.26 -13.45
CA THR A 60 -0.60 -1.16 -12.94
C THR A 60 0.48 -1.50 -13.97
N ARG A 61 0.38 -1.07 -15.23
CA ARG A 61 1.43 -1.25 -16.24
C ARG A 61 2.54 -0.21 -16.12
N GLU A 62 2.23 0.95 -15.57
CA GLU A 62 3.17 2.05 -15.33
C GLU A 62 3.73 2.03 -13.91
N MET A 63 3.27 1.08 -13.08
CA MET A 63 3.81 0.90 -11.75
C MET A 63 5.13 0.15 -11.76
N GLU A 64 6.08 0.63 -10.97
CA GLU A 64 7.32 -0.09 -10.69
C GLU A 64 7.32 -0.61 -9.26
N LEU A 65 7.81 -1.83 -9.05
CA LEU A 65 7.99 -2.37 -7.70
C LEU A 65 9.28 -1.81 -7.12
N GLU A 66 9.17 -0.91 -6.14
CA GLU A 66 10.31 -0.29 -5.45
C GLU A 66 10.84 -1.19 -4.35
N GLU A 67 9.95 -1.74 -3.53
CA GLU A 67 10.35 -2.48 -2.34
C GLU A 67 9.36 -3.60 -1.96
N LEU A 68 9.92 -4.66 -1.39
CA LEU A 68 9.19 -5.73 -0.72
C LEU A 68 9.70 -5.80 0.73
N THR A 69 8.82 -5.54 1.68
CA THR A 69 9.13 -5.60 3.11
C THR A 69 8.10 -6.44 3.85
N ASN A 70 8.30 -6.63 5.15
CA ASN A 70 7.36 -7.34 6.02
C ASN A 70 6.73 -6.37 7.02
N LEU A 71 5.41 -6.44 7.07
CA LEU A 71 4.53 -5.69 7.95
C LEU A 71 4.13 -6.57 9.12
N THR A 72 4.41 -6.15 10.37
CA THR A 72 3.93 -6.87 11.56
C THR A 72 2.84 -6.06 12.25
N ILE A 73 1.63 -6.61 12.30
CA ILE A 73 0.49 -6.02 13.02
C ILE A 73 0.15 -6.97 14.18
N GLY A 74 0.42 -6.53 15.41
CA GLY A 74 0.28 -7.39 16.58
C GLY A 74 1.24 -8.59 16.51
N THR A 75 0.70 -9.80 16.38
CA THR A 75 1.49 -11.05 16.22
C THR A 75 1.55 -11.55 14.78
N ASP A 76 0.81 -10.91 13.87
CA ASP A 76 0.66 -11.38 12.49
C ASP A 76 1.62 -10.63 11.59
N SER A 77 2.38 -11.38 10.78
CA SER A 77 3.31 -10.84 9.79
C SER A 77 2.77 -11.08 8.39
N MET A 78 2.79 -10.05 7.56
CA MET A 78 2.37 -10.11 6.16
C MET A 78 3.35 -9.35 5.26
N PRO A 79 3.54 -9.79 4.00
CA PRO A 79 4.32 -9.03 3.04
C PRO A 79 3.66 -7.69 2.71
N LEU A 80 4.44 -6.63 2.57
CA LEU A 80 4.05 -5.33 2.05
C LEU A 80 4.80 -5.07 0.75
N PHE A 81 4.05 -4.88 -0.34
CA PHE A 81 4.58 -4.42 -1.62
C PHE A 81 4.46 -2.90 -1.73
N VAL A 82 5.57 -2.23 -2.02
CA VAL A 82 5.63 -0.79 -2.25
C VAL A 82 5.89 -0.57 -3.74
N PHE A 83 4.93 0.01 -4.43
CA PHE A 83 5.07 0.41 -5.83
C PHE A 83 5.33 1.90 -5.94
N SER A 84 5.83 2.36 -7.07
CA SER A 84 5.84 3.76 -7.48
C SER A 84 5.02 3.97 -8.75
N LEU A 85 4.51 5.19 -8.92
CA LEU A 85 3.80 5.67 -10.10
C LEU A 85 4.07 7.16 -10.25
N ASP A 86 4.25 7.65 -11.47
CA ASP A 86 4.38 9.08 -11.73
C ASP A 86 3.00 9.76 -11.86
N GLU A 87 2.94 11.04 -11.49
CA GLU A 87 1.70 11.80 -11.55
C GLU A 87 1.26 12.10 -12.99
N GLU A 88 0.10 11.56 -13.34
CA GLU A 88 -0.65 11.82 -14.57
C GLU A 88 -1.99 12.52 -14.26
N GLU A 89 -2.59 13.15 -15.28
CA GLU A 89 -3.84 13.93 -15.15
C GLU A 89 -5.03 13.13 -14.58
N SER A 90 -4.99 11.79 -14.60
CA SER A 90 -6.11 10.91 -14.23
C SER A 90 -5.83 9.99 -13.04
N ASN A 91 -5.06 10.43 -12.04
CA ASN A 91 -4.89 9.67 -10.78
C ASN A 91 -6.05 9.86 -9.79
N ALA A 92 -7.29 9.94 -10.32
CA ALA A 92 -8.50 10.00 -9.51
C ALA A 92 -8.70 8.68 -8.77
N LEU A 93 -8.89 8.78 -7.45
CA LEU A 93 -9.11 7.62 -6.60
C LEU A 93 -10.61 7.39 -6.38
N PRO A 94 -11.04 6.11 -6.27
CA PRO A 94 -12.38 5.79 -5.85
C PRO A 94 -12.60 6.11 -4.36
N ASP A 95 -13.86 6.08 -3.93
CA ASP A 95 -14.23 6.28 -2.54
C ASP A 95 -13.44 5.34 -1.61
N SER A 96 -13.07 5.87 -0.44
CA SER A 96 -12.23 5.20 0.57
C SER A 96 -10.74 5.08 0.26
N PHE A 97 -10.25 5.57 -0.88
CA PHE A 97 -8.81 5.64 -1.18
C PHE A 97 -8.31 7.08 -1.24
N TYR A 98 -7.13 7.31 -0.70
CA TYR A 98 -6.55 8.65 -0.60
C TYR A 98 -5.06 8.65 -0.89
N TRP A 99 -4.60 9.71 -1.56
CA TRP A 99 -3.20 10.08 -1.58
C TRP A 99 -2.88 10.89 -0.32
N LYS A 100 -1.90 10.44 0.46
CA LYS A 100 -1.49 11.10 1.70
C LYS A 100 0.00 11.36 1.74
N LYS A 101 0.39 12.43 2.42
CA LYS A 101 1.80 12.80 2.58
C LYS A 101 2.55 11.80 3.47
N PRO A 102 3.88 11.69 3.34
CA PRO A 102 4.71 10.82 4.17
C PRO A 102 4.49 11.03 5.68
N SER A 103 4.23 12.27 6.11
CA SER A 103 3.95 12.58 7.52
C SER A 103 2.70 11.85 8.02
N THR A 104 1.60 11.84 7.25
CA THR A 104 0.38 11.10 7.60
C THR A 104 0.63 9.59 7.69
N ILE A 105 1.46 9.05 6.80
CA ILE A 105 1.84 7.63 6.86
C ILE A 105 2.57 7.32 8.15
N ARG A 106 3.56 8.15 8.51
CA ARG A 106 4.32 8.01 9.74
C ARG A 106 3.41 8.08 10.97
N ASP A 107 2.55 9.09 11.04
CA ASP A 107 1.78 9.44 12.23
C ASP A 107 0.52 8.57 12.40
N GLU A 108 -0.12 8.13 11.32
CA GLU A 108 -1.43 7.46 11.41
C GLU A 108 -1.42 5.98 10.99
N VAL A 109 -0.53 5.60 10.07
CA VAL A 109 -0.46 4.25 9.51
C VAL A 109 0.62 3.44 10.24
N LEU A 110 1.85 3.95 10.30
CA LEU A 110 2.99 3.22 10.84
C LEU A 110 3.03 3.17 12.37
N GLU A 111 2.45 4.13 13.10
CA GLU A 111 2.38 4.04 14.57
C GLU A 111 1.70 2.75 15.07
N LYS A 112 0.80 2.18 14.27
CA LYS A 112 0.06 0.96 14.60
C LYS A 112 0.76 -0.32 14.13
N ILE A 113 1.87 -0.19 13.43
CA ILE A 113 2.50 -1.27 12.67
C ILE A 113 4.00 -1.33 12.98
N THR A 114 4.46 -2.48 13.46
CA THR A 114 5.91 -2.71 13.56
C THR A 114 6.41 -3.19 12.19
N VAL A 115 6.98 -2.28 11.41
CA VAL A 115 7.63 -2.64 10.15
C VAL A 115 9.05 -3.10 10.44
N SER A 116 9.34 -4.37 10.22
CA SER A 116 10.62 -5.00 10.59
C SER A 116 11.76 -4.68 9.59
N GLY A 117 11.65 -3.61 8.81
CA GLY A 117 12.56 -3.32 7.70
C GLY A 117 12.72 -1.85 7.29
N VAL A 118 12.13 -0.89 7.99
CA VAL A 118 12.40 0.54 7.69
C VAL A 118 13.69 0.95 8.40
N PRO A 119 14.70 1.48 7.69
CA PRO A 119 15.83 2.11 8.36
C PRO A 119 15.28 3.27 9.21
N PHE A 120 15.48 3.21 10.51
CA PHE A 120 15.36 4.41 11.34
C PHE A 120 16.50 5.34 10.94
N PHE A 121 16.18 6.39 10.18
CA PHE A 121 17.07 7.54 10.12
C PHE A 121 16.93 8.27 11.46
N SER A 122 17.82 7.93 12.39
CA SER A 122 18.12 8.70 13.60
C SER A 122 18.88 9.97 13.26
#